data_AF-A0A929C908-F1
#
_entry.id   AF-A0A929C908-F1
#
_cell.length_a   1.000
_cell.length_b   1.000
_cell.length_c   1.000
_cell.angle_alpha   90.00
_cell.angle_beta   90.00
_cell.angle_gamma   90.00
#
_symmetry.space_group_name_H-M   'P 1'
#
loop_
_entity.id
_entity.type
_entity.pdbx_description
1 polymer ?
#
loop_
_entity_poly.entity_id
_entity_poly.type
_entity_poly.pdbx_seq_one_letter_code
_entity_poly.pdbx_strand_id
1 'polypeptide(L)'
;SGVAQQSILEIAEEHGKATGLVATAFITHATPAAFIAHNPNRHDYENIAQDFLKTDIDVFIGGGKNHFNLRSDSLNLIDSLSIRNYQIVYDLISLENINSGKIAGLLYEDHPPPFSQGRADMLEKASLKAIEILSQDKDGFFLMIEGSQIDWAGHANNTEYLIEETVDFDNAVGKVLDFAEKNGETLVIITADHETGGFAIINGNYEEGEVTGGFSSPNHTGVMVPLYAYGPGADEFIGIYENTEIFEKMLKAFRFNKN
;
A
#
# COMPACT_ATOMS: atom_id res chain seq x y z
N SER A 1 -18.78 15.09 -10.50
CA SER A 1 -19.73 13.98 -10.71
C SER A 1 -19.17 12.76 -9.99
N GLY A 2 -19.90 12.16 -9.06
CA GLY A 2 -19.43 11.00 -8.27
C GLY A 2 -19.75 9.66 -8.92
N VAL A 3 -19.38 9.49 -10.19
CA VAL A 3 -19.57 8.21 -10.88
C VAL A 3 -18.36 7.33 -10.58
N ALA A 4 -18.59 6.16 -10.00
CA ALA A 4 -17.53 5.18 -9.75
C ALA A 4 -16.77 4.87 -11.04
N GLN A 5 -15.45 4.76 -10.95
CA GLN A 5 -14.57 4.40 -12.05
C GLN A 5 -13.78 3.16 -11.63
N GLN A 6 -13.68 2.18 -12.51
CA GLN A 6 -13.02 0.94 -12.20
C GLN A 6 -11.54 1.14 -11.88
N SER A 7 -11.05 0.52 -10.82
CA SER A 7 -9.65 0.59 -10.41
C SER A 7 -8.78 -0.41 -11.19
N ILE A 8 -7.46 -0.23 -11.16
CA ILE A 8 -6.53 -1.22 -11.73
C ILE A 8 -6.63 -2.59 -11.04
N LEU A 9 -6.95 -2.60 -9.74
CA LEU A 9 -7.11 -3.83 -8.97
C LEU A 9 -8.35 -4.60 -9.44
N GLU A 10 -9.48 -3.92 -9.58
CA GLU A 10 -10.72 -4.53 -10.09
C GLU A 10 -10.53 -5.05 -11.53
N ILE A 11 -9.82 -4.30 -12.37
CA ILE A 11 -9.49 -4.74 -13.73
C ILE A 11 -8.58 -5.97 -13.71
N ALA A 12 -7.59 -6.02 -12.82
CA ALA A 12 -6.70 -7.16 -12.69
C ALA A 12 -7.46 -8.42 -12.29
N GLU A 13 -8.40 -8.30 -11.34
CA GLU A 13 -9.26 -9.39 -10.90
C GLU A 13 -10.20 -9.87 -12.01
N GLU A 14 -10.82 -8.96 -12.78
CA GLU A 14 -11.64 -9.34 -13.94
C GLU A 14 -10.86 -10.10 -15.02
N HIS A 15 -9.54 -9.89 -15.09
CA HIS A 15 -8.64 -10.63 -15.96
C HIS A 15 -8.03 -11.88 -15.30
N GLY A 16 -8.57 -12.30 -14.17
CA GLY A 16 -8.19 -13.54 -13.47
C GLY A 16 -6.86 -13.47 -12.72
N LYS A 17 -6.28 -12.28 -12.54
CA LYS A 17 -5.06 -12.12 -11.74
C LYS A 17 -5.42 -12.11 -10.26
N ALA A 18 -4.52 -12.65 -9.44
CA ALA A 18 -4.62 -12.48 -8.00
C ALA A 18 -4.39 -11.01 -7.61
N THR A 19 -5.04 -10.54 -6.55
CA THR A 19 -4.95 -9.13 -6.14
C THR A 19 -4.66 -8.96 -4.67
N GLY A 20 -3.89 -7.92 -4.33
CA GLY A 20 -3.70 -7.58 -2.93
C GLY A 20 -3.31 -6.15 -2.60
N LEU A 21 -3.48 -5.83 -1.32
CA LEU A 21 -3.22 -4.52 -0.71
C LEU A 21 -2.44 -4.69 0.60
N VAL A 22 -1.38 -3.91 0.79
CA VAL A 22 -0.62 -3.84 2.05
C VAL A 22 -0.45 -2.38 2.43
N ALA A 23 -0.72 -2.03 3.68
CA ALA A 23 -0.53 -0.67 4.17
C ALA A 23 -0.08 -0.63 5.63
N THR A 24 0.76 0.34 5.99
CA THR A 24 1.12 0.63 7.38
C THR A 24 0.20 1.64 8.08
N ALA A 25 -0.95 1.92 7.48
CA ALA A 25 -2.08 2.62 8.09
C ALA A 25 -3.29 1.68 8.24
N PHE A 26 -4.50 2.25 8.34
CA PHE A 26 -5.70 1.45 8.16
C PHE A 26 -5.69 0.88 6.75
N ILE A 27 -6.09 -0.38 6.60
CA ILE A 27 -6.30 -0.93 5.25
C ILE A 27 -7.45 -0.23 4.51
N THR A 28 -8.32 0.49 5.25
CA THR A 28 -9.39 1.35 4.72
C THR A 28 -8.97 2.81 4.57
N HIS A 29 -7.69 3.16 4.77
CA HIS A 29 -7.21 4.53 4.55
C HIS A 29 -7.21 4.88 3.05
N ALA A 30 -7.10 6.17 2.72
CA ALA A 30 -7.37 6.67 1.37
C ALA A 30 -6.59 5.93 0.26
N THR A 31 -5.31 5.66 0.45
CA THR A 31 -4.45 5.02 -0.56
C THR A 31 -4.90 3.58 -0.88
N PRO A 32 -4.98 2.63 0.08
CA PRO A 32 -5.51 1.29 -0.22
C PRO A 32 -6.99 1.32 -0.62
N ALA A 33 -7.81 2.18 -0.01
CA ALA A 33 -9.23 2.29 -0.34
C ALA A 33 -9.46 2.69 -1.80
N ALA A 34 -8.61 3.55 -2.38
CA ALA A 34 -8.75 4.00 -3.76
C ALA A 34 -8.63 2.86 -4.80
N PHE A 35 -8.08 1.71 -4.41
CA PHE A 35 -7.98 0.54 -5.29
C PHE A 35 -9.17 -0.40 -5.18
N ILE A 36 -10.00 -0.34 -4.14
CA ILE A 36 -11.03 -1.37 -3.90
C ILE A 36 -12.41 -0.81 -3.53
N ALA A 37 -12.49 0.46 -3.12
CA ALA A 37 -13.70 1.08 -2.64
C ALA A 37 -14.11 2.29 -3.48
N HIS A 38 -15.43 2.51 -3.56
CA HIS A 38 -16.03 3.62 -4.32
C HIS A 38 -16.90 4.45 -3.39
N ASN A 39 -16.26 5.32 -2.60
CA ASN A 39 -16.94 6.13 -1.59
C ASN A 39 -16.64 7.63 -1.80
N PRO A 40 -17.65 8.52 -1.71
CA PRO A 40 -17.44 9.97 -1.83
C PRO A 40 -16.65 10.59 -0.66
N ASN A 41 -16.47 9.88 0.46
CA ASN A 41 -15.80 10.38 1.65
C ASN A 41 -14.74 9.40 2.16
N ARG A 42 -13.47 9.82 2.15
CA ARG A 42 -12.33 9.03 2.64
C ARG A 42 -12.40 8.64 4.13
N HIS A 43 -13.23 9.30 4.92
CA HIS A 43 -13.40 9.01 6.35
C HIS A 43 -14.53 8.02 6.64
N ASP A 44 -15.24 7.56 5.61
CA ASP A 44 -16.32 6.58 5.75
C ASP A 44 -15.75 5.14 5.85
N TYR A 45 -14.88 4.93 6.84
CA TYR A 45 -14.07 3.72 6.96
C TYR A 45 -14.91 2.45 7.10
N GLU A 46 -16.08 2.52 7.74
CA GLU A 46 -16.99 1.39 7.83
C GLU A 46 -17.54 1.00 6.45
N ASN A 47 -18.06 1.94 5.66
CA ASN A 47 -18.56 1.57 4.33
C ASN A 47 -17.42 1.21 3.37
N ILE A 48 -16.24 1.82 3.52
CA ILE A 48 -15.03 1.38 2.80
C ILE A 48 -14.67 -0.06 3.17
N ALA A 49 -14.70 -0.45 4.45
CA ALA A 49 -14.48 -1.85 4.86
C ALA A 49 -15.52 -2.81 4.27
N GLN A 50 -16.76 -2.35 4.08
CA GLN A 50 -17.81 -3.15 3.42
C GLN A 50 -17.53 -3.34 1.92
N ASP A 51 -16.89 -2.36 1.26
CA ASP A 51 -16.51 -2.46 -0.15
C ASP A 51 -15.45 -3.56 -0.41
N PHE A 52 -14.63 -3.92 0.58
CA PHE A 52 -13.73 -5.08 0.49
C PHE A 52 -14.48 -6.41 0.26
N LEU A 53 -15.78 -6.47 0.57
CA LEU A 53 -16.64 -7.62 0.27
C LEU A 53 -17.31 -7.52 -1.11
N LYS A 54 -17.16 -6.44 -1.86
CA LYS A 54 -17.70 -6.35 -3.23
C LYS A 54 -16.75 -6.99 -4.24
N THR A 55 -15.47 -6.97 -3.92
CA THR A 55 -14.37 -7.50 -4.70
C THR A 55 -13.88 -8.80 -4.06
N ASP A 56 -13.39 -9.73 -4.84
CA ASP A 56 -12.88 -11.03 -4.39
C ASP A 56 -11.35 -11.00 -4.22
N ILE A 57 -10.84 -9.89 -3.67
CA ILE A 57 -9.42 -9.67 -3.36
C ILE A 57 -8.80 -10.87 -2.63
N ASP A 58 -7.56 -11.22 -2.94
CA ASP A 58 -6.94 -12.42 -2.34
C ASP A 58 -6.23 -12.11 -1.03
N VAL A 59 -5.55 -10.96 -0.97
CA VAL A 59 -4.75 -10.57 0.21
C VAL A 59 -4.96 -9.12 0.55
N PHE A 60 -5.35 -8.81 1.78
CA PHE A 60 -5.20 -7.46 2.32
C PHE A 60 -4.62 -7.48 3.72
N ILE A 61 -3.64 -6.61 3.99
CA ILE A 61 -2.91 -6.59 5.26
C ILE A 61 -2.68 -5.14 5.72
N GLY A 62 -3.17 -4.80 6.91
CA GLY A 62 -3.00 -3.48 7.51
C GLY A 62 -3.59 -3.40 8.92
N GLY A 63 -3.78 -2.18 9.42
CA GLY A 63 -4.56 -1.93 10.64
C GLY A 63 -6.05 -1.71 10.37
N GLY A 64 -6.78 -1.32 11.40
CA GLY A 64 -8.20 -0.95 11.31
C GLY A 64 -9.17 -2.12 11.51
N LYS A 65 -8.82 -3.13 12.33
CA LYS A 65 -9.74 -4.23 12.69
C LYS A 65 -11.11 -3.72 13.13
N ASN A 66 -11.15 -2.59 13.84
CA ASN A 66 -12.37 -1.99 14.36
C ASN A 66 -13.38 -1.59 13.27
N HIS A 67 -12.91 -1.25 12.06
CA HIS A 67 -13.79 -0.93 10.93
C HIS A 67 -14.56 -2.16 10.40
N PHE A 68 -14.06 -3.36 10.71
CA PHE A 68 -14.67 -4.63 10.32
C PHE A 68 -15.58 -5.22 11.40
N ASN A 69 -15.27 -5.02 12.70
CA ASN A 69 -15.97 -5.72 13.78
C ASN A 69 -16.57 -4.84 14.89
N LEU A 70 -16.23 -3.55 14.97
CA LEU A 70 -16.77 -2.59 15.94
C LEU A 70 -17.52 -1.47 15.24
N ARG A 71 -18.50 -1.86 14.42
CA ARG A 71 -19.21 -0.98 13.49
C ARG A 71 -20.45 -0.35 14.11
N SER A 72 -20.78 0.85 13.66
CA SER A 72 -22.00 1.59 14.04
C SER A 72 -23.30 0.86 13.69
N ASP A 73 -23.30 0.08 12.61
CA ASP A 73 -24.42 -0.74 12.14
C ASP A 73 -24.53 -2.11 12.83
N SER A 74 -23.64 -2.40 13.78
CA SER A 74 -23.54 -3.68 14.51
C SER A 74 -23.25 -4.90 13.63
N LEU A 75 -22.87 -4.71 12.35
CA LEU A 75 -22.40 -5.81 11.52
C LEU A 75 -21.01 -6.26 11.96
N ASN A 76 -20.72 -7.55 11.77
CA ASN A 76 -19.39 -8.11 11.93
C ASN A 76 -18.92 -8.66 10.57
N LEU A 77 -18.07 -7.89 9.89
CA LEU A 77 -17.55 -8.27 8.58
C LEU A 77 -16.52 -9.41 8.67
N ILE A 78 -15.98 -9.70 9.85
CA ILE A 78 -15.10 -10.86 10.07
C ILE A 78 -15.85 -12.17 9.78
N ASP A 79 -17.12 -12.26 10.17
CA ASP A 79 -17.95 -13.43 9.88
C ASP A 79 -18.19 -13.54 8.36
N SER A 80 -18.38 -12.40 7.68
CA SER A 80 -18.54 -12.35 6.22
C SER A 80 -17.27 -12.77 5.48
N LEU A 81 -16.09 -12.33 5.95
CA LEU A 81 -14.79 -12.77 5.44
C LEU A 81 -14.57 -14.28 5.67
N SER A 82 -14.95 -14.79 6.85
CA SER A 82 -14.85 -16.22 7.17
C SER A 82 -15.71 -17.08 6.24
N ILE A 83 -16.94 -16.67 5.95
CA ILE A 83 -17.83 -17.35 5.00
C ILE A 83 -17.24 -17.37 3.58
N ARG A 84 -16.42 -16.36 3.25
CA ARG A 84 -15.69 -16.25 1.99
C ARG A 84 -14.32 -16.94 2.01
N ASN A 85 -14.05 -17.78 3.01
CA ASN A 85 -12.83 -18.56 3.15
C ASN A 85 -11.54 -17.74 3.34
N TYR A 86 -11.65 -16.52 3.87
CA TYR A 86 -10.47 -15.78 4.30
C TYR A 86 -9.91 -16.37 5.58
N GLN A 87 -8.58 -16.45 5.63
CA GLN A 87 -7.85 -16.65 6.87
C GLN A 87 -7.63 -15.29 7.51
N ILE A 88 -8.38 -15.01 8.57
CA ILE A 88 -8.28 -13.75 9.31
C ILE A 88 -7.18 -13.87 10.37
N VAL A 89 -6.20 -12.99 10.32
CA VAL A 89 -5.07 -12.95 11.27
C VAL A 89 -4.90 -11.57 11.88
N TYR A 90 -4.45 -11.53 13.13
CA TYR A 90 -4.37 -10.31 13.94
C TYR A 90 -2.95 -10.00 14.42
N ASP A 91 -1.96 -10.76 13.97
CA ASP A 91 -0.56 -10.59 14.35
C ASP A 91 0.37 -11.18 13.27
N LEU A 92 1.61 -10.70 13.24
CA LEU A 92 2.60 -11.10 12.25
C LEU A 92 2.98 -12.60 12.36
N ILE A 93 2.97 -13.18 13.56
CA ILE A 93 3.35 -14.59 13.76
C ILE A 93 2.30 -15.50 13.11
N SER A 94 1.02 -15.22 13.33
CA SER A 94 -0.09 -15.93 12.68
C SER A 94 -0.06 -15.76 11.16
N LEU A 95 0.25 -14.55 10.68
CA LEU A 95 0.40 -14.26 9.25
C LEU A 95 1.52 -15.09 8.59
N GLU A 96 2.68 -15.20 9.24
CA GLU A 96 3.83 -15.98 8.75
C GLU A 96 3.48 -17.46 8.50
N ASN A 97 2.56 -18.02 9.27
CA ASN A 97 2.15 -19.43 9.20
C ASN A 97 1.18 -19.76 8.05
N ILE A 98 0.67 -18.77 7.33
CA ILE A 98 -0.22 -18.99 6.18
C ILE A 98 0.60 -19.26 4.92
N ASN A 99 0.28 -20.33 4.20
CA ASN A 99 1.03 -20.76 3.01
C ASN A 99 0.22 -20.69 1.70
N SER A 100 -1.10 -20.53 1.76
CA SER A 100 -1.97 -20.51 0.58
C SER A 100 -3.36 -19.95 0.93
N GLY A 101 -4.12 -19.55 -0.07
CA GLY A 101 -5.51 -19.10 0.08
C GLY A 101 -5.62 -17.63 0.50
N LYS A 102 -6.85 -17.18 0.77
CA LYS A 102 -7.13 -15.76 1.01
C LYS A 102 -6.73 -15.32 2.41
N ILE A 103 -6.23 -14.09 2.52
CA ILE A 103 -5.74 -13.51 3.78
C ILE A 103 -6.42 -12.18 4.05
N ALA A 104 -6.96 -12.04 5.27
CA ALA A 104 -7.38 -10.78 5.86
C ALA A 104 -6.49 -10.50 7.08
N GLY A 105 -5.39 -9.79 6.87
CA GLY A 105 -4.48 -9.37 7.93
C GLY A 105 -4.94 -8.06 8.56
N LEU A 106 -5.56 -8.14 9.74
CA LEU A 106 -6.06 -6.99 10.51
C LEU A 106 -5.22 -6.85 11.77
N LEU A 107 -3.95 -6.47 11.59
CA LEU A 107 -2.90 -6.64 12.60
C LEU A 107 -3.04 -5.68 13.79
N TYR A 108 -3.82 -4.61 13.63
CA TYR A 108 -4.04 -3.60 14.67
C TYR A 108 -5.53 -3.22 14.72
N GLU A 109 -6.00 -2.90 15.93
CA GLU A 109 -7.36 -2.37 16.16
C GLU A 109 -7.57 -1.04 15.47
N ASP A 110 -6.58 -0.16 15.65
CA ASP A 110 -6.49 1.14 15.03
C ASP A 110 -5.36 1.13 13.95
N HIS A 111 -4.79 2.28 13.63
CA HIS A 111 -3.59 2.41 12.85
C HIS A 111 -2.43 1.66 13.53
N PRO A 112 -1.56 0.99 12.75
CA PRO A 112 -0.28 0.53 13.27
C PRO A 112 0.50 1.70 13.89
N PRO A 113 1.30 1.48 14.95
CA PRO A 113 2.15 2.54 15.50
C PRO A 113 3.22 2.97 14.49
N PRO A 114 3.94 4.08 14.71
CA PRO A 114 5.17 4.40 13.99
C PRO A 114 6.18 3.25 14.01
N PHE A 115 7.04 3.17 12.98
CA PHE A 115 8.11 2.17 12.88
C PHE A 115 8.97 2.12 14.15
N SER A 116 9.45 3.28 14.62
CA SER A 116 10.25 3.41 15.84
C SER A 116 9.50 3.14 17.13
N GLN A 117 8.17 3.05 17.09
CA GLN A 117 7.32 2.78 18.25
C GLN A 117 6.79 1.35 18.27
N GLY A 118 7.48 0.42 17.60
CA GLY A 118 7.22 -1.00 17.73
C GLY A 118 6.26 -1.58 16.69
N ARG A 119 6.12 -0.94 15.52
CA ARG A 119 5.50 -1.57 14.34
C ARG A 119 6.32 -2.75 13.81
N ALA A 120 7.58 -2.86 14.24
CA ALA A 120 8.54 -3.87 13.80
C ALA A 120 8.67 -3.86 12.26
N ASP A 121 9.06 -5.00 11.69
CA ASP A 121 9.22 -5.25 10.26
C ASP A 121 7.90 -5.58 9.54
N MET A 122 6.78 -4.98 10.00
CA MET A 122 5.44 -5.28 9.47
C MET A 122 5.36 -5.07 7.97
N LEU A 123 5.87 -3.94 7.44
CA LEU A 123 5.73 -3.63 6.02
C LEU A 123 6.47 -4.64 5.15
N GLU A 124 7.72 -4.93 5.50
CA GLU A 124 8.52 -5.94 4.83
C GLU A 124 7.84 -7.32 4.86
N LYS A 125 7.47 -7.81 6.05
CA LYS A 125 6.86 -9.13 6.23
C LYS A 125 5.51 -9.28 5.57
N ALA A 126 4.64 -8.27 5.70
CA ALA A 126 3.33 -8.27 5.06
C ALA A 126 3.46 -8.24 3.53
N SER A 127 4.40 -7.45 2.99
CA SER A 127 4.67 -7.40 1.56
C SER A 127 5.17 -8.73 1.03
N LEU A 128 6.15 -9.35 1.71
CA LEU A 128 6.67 -10.65 1.34
C LEU A 128 5.62 -11.75 1.45
N LYS A 129 4.77 -11.73 2.48
CA LYS A 129 3.68 -12.70 2.60
C LYS A 129 2.63 -12.50 1.49
N ALA A 130 2.28 -11.26 1.17
CA ALA A 130 1.37 -10.99 0.06
C ALA A 130 1.94 -11.53 -1.26
N ILE A 131 3.22 -11.24 -1.55
CA ILE A 131 3.91 -11.78 -2.74
C ILE A 131 3.92 -13.32 -2.72
N GLU A 132 4.24 -13.95 -1.59
CA GLU A 132 4.28 -15.41 -1.45
C GLU A 132 2.93 -16.07 -1.81
N ILE A 133 1.82 -15.45 -1.41
CA ILE A 133 0.48 -15.97 -1.69
C ILE A 133 0.05 -15.66 -3.12
N LEU A 134 0.18 -14.40 -3.54
CA LEU A 134 -0.30 -13.92 -4.84
C LEU A 134 0.49 -14.50 -6.01
N SER A 135 1.80 -14.74 -5.84
CA SER A 135 2.65 -15.33 -6.89
C SER A 135 2.37 -16.81 -7.17
N GLN A 136 1.49 -17.45 -6.40
CA GLN A 136 1.02 -18.81 -6.66
C GLN A 136 0.00 -18.85 -7.81
N ASP A 137 -0.62 -17.71 -8.12
CA ASP A 137 -1.53 -17.59 -9.25
C ASP A 137 -0.76 -17.61 -10.58
N LYS A 138 -1.22 -18.47 -11.50
CA LYS A 138 -0.56 -18.69 -12.79
C LYS A 138 -0.82 -17.56 -13.77
N ASP A 139 -1.90 -16.80 -13.57
CA ASP A 139 -2.24 -15.65 -14.37
C ASP A 139 -1.52 -14.37 -13.88
N GLY A 140 -0.74 -14.50 -12.80
CA GLY A 140 0.04 -13.42 -12.17
C GLY A 140 -0.79 -12.62 -11.18
N PHE A 141 -0.26 -11.47 -10.73
CA PHE A 141 -0.92 -10.69 -9.70
C PHE A 141 -0.75 -9.18 -9.87
N PHE A 142 -1.61 -8.43 -9.17
CA PHE A 142 -1.45 -7.01 -8.87
C PHE A 142 -1.35 -6.83 -7.35
N LEU A 143 -0.37 -6.03 -6.90
CA LEU A 143 -0.16 -5.75 -5.48
C LEU A 143 0.19 -4.27 -5.30
N MET A 144 -0.51 -3.59 -4.40
CA MET A 144 -0.17 -2.25 -3.93
C MET A 144 0.36 -2.32 -2.49
N ILE A 145 1.52 -1.72 -2.25
CA ILE A 145 2.17 -1.65 -0.94
C ILE A 145 2.38 -0.18 -0.58
N GLU A 146 1.93 0.23 0.60
CA GLU A 146 2.02 1.60 1.09
C GLU A 146 2.85 1.71 2.39
N GLY A 147 3.94 2.47 2.33
CA GLY A 147 4.61 3.04 3.51
C GLY A 147 3.87 4.30 3.98
N SER A 148 2.74 4.13 4.66
CA SER A 148 1.73 5.16 4.85
C SER A 148 2.15 6.35 5.72
N GLN A 149 3.07 6.15 6.67
CA GLN A 149 3.31 7.16 7.73
C GLN A 149 4.47 8.13 7.44
N ILE A 150 5.14 7.99 6.27
CA ILE A 150 6.08 9.02 5.76
C ILE A 150 5.37 10.38 5.64
N ASP A 151 4.14 10.37 5.12
CA ASP A 151 3.28 11.55 5.04
C ASP A 151 2.99 12.16 6.42
N TRP A 152 2.67 11.32 7.41
CA TRP A 152 2.36 11.78 8.77
C TRP A 152 3.58 12.40 9.46
N ALA A 153 4.77 11.85 9.21
CA ALA A 153 6.02 12.44 9.68
C ALA A 153 6.27 13.82 9.05
N GLY A 154 5.97 13.96 7.76
CA GLY A 154 5.96 15.24 7.05
C GLY A 154 5.00 16.25 7.69
N HIS A 155 3.75 15.85 7.94
CA HIS A 155 2.76 16.70 8.62
C HIS A 155 3.20 17.10 10.04
N ALA A 156 3.87 16.20 10.75
CA ALA A 156 4.40 16.45 12.09
C ALA A 156 5.67 17.31 12.09
N ASN A 157 6.25 17.63 10.91
CA ASN A 157 7.56 18.27 10.76
C ASN A 157 8.64 17.58 11.61
N ASN A 158 8.63 16.25 11.62
CA ASN A 158 9.54 15.45 12.43
C ASN A 158 10.55 14.71 11.54
N THR A 159 11.79 15.21 11.52
CA THR A 159 12.88 14.65 10.70
C THR A 159 13.22 13.21 11.05
N GLU A 160 13.28 12.87 12.34
CA GLU A 160 13.65 11.52 12.79
C GLU A 160 12.58 10.52 12.36
N TYR A 161 11.31 10.85 12.64
CA TYR A 161 10.18 10.03 12.22
C TYR A 161 10.12 9.86 10.68
N LEU A 162 10.40 10.93 9.92
CA LEU A 162 10.40 10.89 8.46
C LEU A 162 11.47 9.92 7.93
N ILE A 163 12.68 9.99 8.48
CA ILE A 163 13.79 9.12 8.11
C ILE A 163 13.47 7.68 8.45
N GLU A 164 12.97 7.42 9.67
CA GLU A 164 12.65 6.06 10.13
C GLU A 164 11.56 5.39 9.28
N GLU A 165 10.50 6.11 8.93
CA GLU A 165 9.45 5.60 8.04
C GLU A 165 9.95 5.39 6.61
N THR A 166 10.85 6.25 6.13
CA THR A 166 11.48 6.08 4.81
C THR A 166 12.39 4.85 4.79
N VAL A 167 13.10 4.56 5.89
CA VAL A 167 13.92 3.35 6.03
C VAL A 167 13.07 2.09 6.07
N ASP A 168 11.93 2.10 6.77
CA ASP A 168 10.99 0.95 6.75
C ASP A 168 10.46 0.68 5.34
N PHE A 169 10.10 1.73 4.59
CA PHE A 169 9.70 1.61 3.19
C PHE A 169 10.84 1.09 2.29
N ASP A 170 12.07 1.60 2.45
CA ASP A 170 13.24 1.16 1.69
C ASP A 170 13.58 -0.32 1.93
N ASN A 171 13.48 -0.80 3.18
CA ASN A 171 13.66 -2.22 3.50
C ASN A 171 12.67 -3.10 2.74
N ALA A 172 11.39 -2.72 2.72
CA ALA A 172 10.36 -3.44 1.97
C ALA A 172 10.61 -3.37 0.45
N VAL A 173 10.95 -2.20 -0.10
CA VAL A 173 11.30 -2.02 -1.51
C VAL A 173 12.45 -2.95 -1.90
N GLY A 174 13.51 -3.03 -1.10
CA GLY A 174 14.64 -3.93 -1.35
C GLY A 174 14.19 -5.38 -1.52
N LYS A 175 13.32 -5.88 -0.64
CA LYS A 175 12.78 -7.25 -0.73
C LYS A 175 11.86 -7.48 -1.93
N VAL A 176 11.07 -6.47 -2.30
CA VAL A 176 10.22 -6.54 -3.50
C VAL A 176 11.08 -6.58 -4.77
N LEU A 177 12.17 -5.80 -4.82
CA LEU A 177 13.12 -5.83 -5.93
C LEU A 177 13.87 -7.17 -6.01
N ASP A 178 14.30 -7.74 -4.88
CA ASP A 178 14.90 -9.09 -4.83
C ASP A 178 13.96 -10.15 -5.43
N PHE A 179 12.66 -10.08 -5.10
CA PHE A 179 11.64 -10.94 -5.69
C PHE A 179 11.51 -10.69 -7.20
N ALA A 180 11.39 -9.43 -7.62
CA ALA A 180 11.17 -9.08 -9.02
C ALA A 180 12.35 -9.49 -9.91
N GLU A 181 13.58 -9.33 -9.44
CA GLU A 181 14.79 -9.80 -10.13
C GLU A 181 14.76 -11.32 -10.30
N LYS A 182 14.43 -12.06 -9.24
CA LYS A 182 14.35 -13.52 -9.28
C LYS A 182 13.22 -14.03 -10.17
N ASN A 183 12.08 -13.35 -10.17
CA ASN A 183 10.91 -13.72 -10.96
C ASN A 183 11.13 -13.41 -12.45
N GLY A 184 11.74 -12.28 -12.79
CA GLY A 184 12.06 -11.87 -14.16
C GLY A 184 10.86 -11.38 -14.99
N GLU A 185 9.63 -11.54 -14.51
CA GLU A 185 8.39 -11.15 -15.18
C GLU A 185 7.60 -10.08 -14.40
N THR A 186 8.18 -9.55 -13.31
CA THR A 186 7.53 -8.58 -12.42
C THR A 186 7.97 -7.15 -12.74
N LEU A 187 7.00 -6.26 -12.97
CA LEU A 187 7.19 -4.82 -13.00
C LEU A 187 6.96 -4.24 -11.60
N VAL A 188 7.95 -3.51 -11.08
CA VAL A 188 7.87 -2.77 -9.81
C VAL A 188 7.84 -1.29 -10.13
N ILE A 189 6.87 -0.56 -9.57
CA ILE A 189 6.73 0.90 -9.69
C ILE A 189 6.77 1.48 -8.28
N ILE A 190 7.65 2.44 -8.04
CA ILE A 190 7.85 3.10 -6.74
C ILE A 190 7.66 4.60 -6.95
N THR A 191 6.70 5.19 -6.26
CA THR A 191 6.40 6.63 -6.34
C THR A 191 5.77 7.09 -5.03
N ALA A 192 5.60 8.40 -4.87
CA ALA A 192 4.71 8.98 -3.87
C ALA A 192 3.40 9.46 -4.52
N ASP A 193 2.39 9.72 -3.69
CA ASP A 193 1.15 10.40 -4.06
C ASP A 193 1.33 11.92 -4.07
N HIS A 194 2.12 12.46 -3.14
CA HIS A 194 2.60 13.84 -3.07
C HIS A 194 3.80 13.99 -2.12
N GLU A 195 4.41 15.19 -2.10
CA GLU A 195 5.35 15.56 -1.03
C GLU A 195 4.60 16.19 0.14
N THR A 196 5.07 15.95 1.36
CA THR A 196 4.50 16.52 2.59
C THR A 196 5.58 17.12 3.49
N GLY A 197 5.36 18.36 3.93
CA GLY A 197 6.25 19.04 4.86
C GLY A 197 7.12 20.14 4.22
N GLY A 198 7.30 20.09 2.90
CA GLY A 198 8.30 20.89 2.20
C GLY A 198 9.69 20.69 2.81
N PHE A 199 10.07 19.43 3.00
CA PHE A 199 11.28 19.02 3.70
C PHE A 199 12.53 19.30 2.86
N ALA A 200 13.58 19.79 3.50
CA ALA A 200 14.89 19.97 2.89
C ALA A 200 16.01 19.70 3.89
N ILE A 201 17.16 19.26 3.38
CA ILE A 201 18.41 19.30 4.12
C ILE A 201 18.90 20.76 4.11
N ILE A 202 18.90 21.39 5.28
CA ILE A 202 19.20 22.82 5.42
C ILE A 202 20.59 23.08 6.01
N ASN A 203 21.19 22.08 6.66
CA ASN A 203 22.53 22.18 7.22
C ASN A 203 23.13 20.77 7.43
N GLY A 204 24.40 20.71 7.80
CA GLY A 204 25.06 19.47 8.20
C GLY A 204 26.51 19.70 8.61
N ASN A 205 27.11 18.71 9.27
CA ASN A 205 28.51 18.70 9.64
C ASN A 205 29.18 17.45 9.08
N TYR A 206 30.10 17.64 8.12
CA TYR A 206 30.80 16.53 7.48
C TYR A 206 31.76 15.78 8.43
N GLU A 207 32.41 16.48 9.35
CA GLU A 207 33.37 15.85 10.28
C GLU A 207 32.66 14.99 11.34
N GLU A 208 31.46 15.41 11.74
CA GLU A 208 30.63 14.72 12.73
C GLU A 208 29.65 13.71 12.09
N GLY A 209 29.49 13.75 10.76
CA GLY A 209 28.54 12.91 10.03
C GLY A 209 27.08 13.31 10.27
N GLU A 210 26.81 14.57 10.59
CA GLU A 210 25.48 15.07 10.94
C GLU A 210 24.78 15.73 9.75
N VAL A 211 23.45 15.53 9.68
CA VAL A 211 22.56 16.18 8.73
C VAL A 211 21.42 16.84 9.50
N THR A 212 21.10 18.09 9.17
CA THR A 212 19.96 18.81 9.74
C THR A 212 18.87 18.99 8.69
N GLY A 213 17.72 18.38 8.95
CA GLY A 213 16.49 18.58 8.18
C GLY A 213 15.69 19.79 8.64
N GLY A 214 14.94 20.40 7.73
CA GLY A 214 14.01 21.50 8.00
C GLY A 214 12.75 21.38 7.17
N PHE A 215 11.64 21.92 7.68
CA PHE A 215 10.32 21.88 7.06
C PHE A 215 9.82 23.30 6.79
N SER A 216 9.10 23.48 5.69
CA SER A 216 8.56 24.79 5.29
C SER A 216 7.03 24.88 5.42
N SER A 217 6.34 23.76 5.59
CA SER A 217 4.88 23.68 5.72
C SER A 217 4.50 22.47 6.57
N PRO A 218 3.40 22.48 7.35
CA PRO A 218 2.86 21.27 7.95
C PRO A 218 1.83 20.57 7.04
N ASN A 219 1.80 20.88 5.74
CA ASN A 219 0.86 20.35 4.75
C ASN A 219 1.59 19.83 3.53
N HIS A 220 0.86 19.19 2.63
CA HIS A 220 1.37 18.76 1.32
C HIS A 220 1.90 19.95 0.51
N THR A 221 2.86 19.68 -0.37
CA THR A 221 3.35 20.65 -1.35
C THR A 221 3.10 20.17 -2.78
N GLY A 222 3.21 21.08 -3.75
CA GLY A 222 3.03 20.79 -5.17
C GLY A 222 4.32 20.39 -5.89
N VAL A 223 5.32 19.90 -5.16
CA VAL A 223 6.58 19.42 -5.75
C VAL A 223 6.31 18.16 -6.59
N MET A 224 6.99 18.06 -7.74
CA MET A 224 6.98 16.83 -8.53
C MET A 224 7.63 15.71 -7.73
N VAL A 225 6.91 14.59 -7.60
CA VAL A 225 7.41 13.39 -6.93
C VAL A 225 8.17 12.50 -7.94
N PRO A 226 9.25 11.83 -7.52
CA PRO A 226 9.94 10.90 -8.39
C PRO A 226 9.12 9.61 -8.57
N LEU A 227 9.22 9.03 -9.76
CA LEU A 227 8.76 7.68 -10.03
C LEU A 227 9.95 6.84 -10.50
N TYR A 228 10.16 5.70 -9.85
CA TYR A 228 11.14 4.69 -10.23
C TYR A 228 10.40 3.46 -10.73
N ALA A 229 10.96 2.80 -11.76
CA ALA A 229 10.41 1.56 -12.29
C ALA A 229 11.52 0.53 -12.53
N TYR A 230 11.23 -0.74 -12.26
CA TYR A 230 12.14 -1.86 -12.48
C TYR A 230 11.41 -3.06 -13.08
N GLY A 231 12.07 -3.81 -13.96
CA GLY A 231 11.52 -5.01 -14.60
C GLY A 231 10.92 -4.75 -15.99
N PRO A 232 10.18 -5.72 -16.56
CA PRO A 232 9.64 -5.62 -17.91
C PRO A 232 8.69 -4.43 -18.08
N GLY A 233 8.97 -3.58 -19.08
CA GLY A 233 8.17 -2.38 -19.38
C GLY A 233 8.52 -1.13 -18.56
N ALA A 234 9.56 -1.17 -17.72
CA ALA A 234 9.99 -0.02 -16.93
C ALA A 234 10.39 1.21 -17.77
N ASP A 235 10.81 1.01 -19.03
CA ASP A 235 11.13 2.07 -19.98
C ASP A 235 9.94 2.96 -20.35
N GLU A 236 8.72 2.44 -20.25
CA GLU A 236 7.48 3.19 -20.47
C GLU A 236 7.24 4.27 -19.40
N PHE A 237 7.95 4.20 -18.28
CA PHE A 237 7.82 5.10 -17.14
C PHE A 237 8.87 6.23 -17.15
N ILE A 238 9.71 6.32 -18.18
CA ILE A 238 10.67 7.42 -18.32
C ILE A 238 9.95 8.70 -18.77
N GLY A 239 10.21 9.81 -18.10
CA GLY A 239 9.76 11.14 -18.52
C GLY A 239 9.10 11.94 -17.40
N ILE A 240 8.40 13.02 -17.79
CA ILE A 240 7.58 13.85 -16.91
C ILE A 240 6.15 13.77 -17.44
N TYR A 241 5.22 13.34 -16.58
CA TYR A 241 3.83 13.12 -16.93
C TYR A 241 2.93 13.21 -15.69
N GLU A 242 1.63 13.30 -15.92
CA GLU A 242 0.64 13.35 -14.83
C GLU A 242 0.47 11.98 -14.17
N ASN A 243 0.13 11.93 -12.88
CA ASN A 243 -0.08 10.67 -12.15
C ASN A 243 -1.17 9.78 -12.80
N THR A 244 -2.17 10.39 -13.44
CA THR A 244 -3.20 9.66 -14.20
C THR A 244 -2.65 8.80 -15.33
N GLU A 245 -1.49 9.14 -15.90
CA GLU A 245 -0.85 8.32 -16.94
C GLU A 245 -0.27 7.02 -16.40
N ILE A 246 -0.02 6.92 -15.08
CA ILE A 246 0.47 5.68 -14.43
C ILE A 246 -0.56 4.56 -14.63
N PHE A 247 -1.85 4.87 -14.50
CA PHE A 247 -2.93 3.89 -14.73
C PHE A 247 -2.89 3.33 -16.16
N GLU A 248 -2.78 4.20 -17.17
CA GLU A 248 -2.69 3.80 -18.58
C GLU A 248 -1.46 2.92 -18.85
N LYS A 249 -0.32 3.28 -18.24
CA LYS A 249 0.93 2.52 -18.36
C LYS A 249 0.83 1.16 -17.69
N MET A 250 0.16 1.05 -16.54
CA MET A 250 -0.13 -0.24 -15.90
C MET A 250 -1.02 -1.13 -16.77
N LEU A 251 -2.09 -0.59 -17.38
CA LEU A 251 -2.93 -1.34 -18.31
C LEU A 251 -2.11 -1.89 -19.49
N LYS A 252 -1.23 -1.05 -20.05
CA LYS A 252 -0.33 -1.46 -21.13
C LYS A 252 0.64 -2.55 -20.69
N ALA A 253 1.24 -2.44 -19.50
CA ALA A 253 2.15 -3.42 -18.95
C ALA A 253 1.48 -4.79 -18.76
N PHE A 254 0.26 -4.80 -18.22
CA PHE A 254 -0.54 -6.03 -18.09
C PHE A 254 -1.16 -6.52 -19.40
N ARG A 255 -1.10 -5.72 -20.47
CA ARG A 255 -1.77 -5.97 -21.76
C ARG A 255 -3.29 -6.13 -21.61
N PHE A 256 -3.88 -5.36 -20.70
CA PHE A 256 -5.34 -5.27 -20.57
C PHE A 256 -5.91 -4.41 -21.69
N ASN A 257 -6.99 -4.89 -22.31
CA ASN A 257 -7.74 -4.09 -23.26
C ASN A 257 -8.71 -3.20 -22.47
N LYS A 258 -8.76 -1.90 -22.80
CA LYS A 258 -9.87 -1.07 -22.32
C LYS A 258 -11.14 -1.48 -23.04
N ASN A 259 -12.14 -1.93 -22.29
CA ASN A 259 -13.50 -2.11 -22.79
C ASN A 259 -14.22 -0.75 -22.89
#